data_AF-A0A3D1K895-F1
#
_entry.id   AF-A0A3D1K895-F1
#
_cell.length_a   1.000
_cell.length_b   1.000
_cell.length_c   1.000
_cell.angle_alpha   90.00
_cell.angle_beta   90.00
_cell.angle_gamma   90.00
#
_symmetry.space_group_name_H-M   'P 1'
#
loop_
_entity.id
_entity.type
_entity.pdbx_description
1 polymer ?
#
loop_
_entity_poly.entity_id
_entity_poly.type
_entity_poly.pdbx_seq_one_letter_code
_entity_poly.pdbx_strand_id
1 'polypeptide(L)' 'MIRTQVYLTKHEKTSLEKISASCNRKPSELIRMAIDSLIEKNGKAGRKEIIEKTAGAWKNRQDLDDIIALRKNWDRSFNS' A
#
# COMPACT_ATOMS: atom_id res chain seq x y z
N MET A 1 -17.95 -10.15 -8.56
CA MET A 1 -16.64 -10.86 -8.44
C MET A 1 -16.49 -11.81 -9.61
N ILE A 2 -15.27 -11.94 -10.13
CA ILE A 2 -14.94 -12.93 -11.15
C ILE A 2 -14.52 -14.21 -10.43
N ARG A 3 -15.01 -15.37 -10.87
CA ARG A 3 -14.63 -16.66 -10.29
C ARG A 3 -13.21 -16.99 -10.72
N THR A 4 -12.31 -17.15 -9.76
CA THR A 4 -10.91 -17.51 -9.99
C THR A 4 -10.57 -18.77 -9.22
N GLN A 5 -9.93 -19.72 -9.88
CA GLN A 5 -9.37 -20.91 -9.24
C GLN A 5 -7.92 -20.62 -8.83
N VAL A 6 -7.56 -21.00 -7.60
CA VAL A 6 -6.20 -20.84 -7.07
C VAL A 6 -5.73 -22.20 -6.57
N TYR A 7 -4.50 -22.57 -6.91
CA TYR A 7 -3.87 -23.78 -6.41
C TYR A 7 -3.19 -23.49 -5.08
N LEU A 8 -3.46 -24.34 -4.09
CA LEU A 8 -2.87 -24.29 -2.76
C LEU A 8 -2.22 -25.63 -2.48
N THR A 9 -1.11 -25.61 -1.75
CA THR A 9 -0.59 -26.81 -1.12
C THR A 9 -1.60 -27.37 -0.12
N LYS A 10 -1.46 -28.66 0.20
CA LYS A 10 -2.30 -29.31 1.23
C LYS A 10 -2.21 -28.56 2.57
N HIS A 11 -1.02 -28.12 2.94
CA HIS A 11 -0.79 -27.39 4.18
C HIS A 11 -1.53 -26.04 4.20
N GLU A 12 -1.40 -25.24 3.14
CA GLU A 12 -2.08 -23.94 3.04
C GLU A 12 -3.59 -24.09 3.07
N LYS A 13 -4.16 -25.06 2.36
CA LYS A 13 -5.61 -25.33 2.39
C LYS A 13 -6.09 -25.67 3.81
N THR A 14 -5.42 -26.59 4.48
CA THR A 14 -5.80 -26.98 5.85
C THR A 14 -5.65 -25.82 6.84
N SER A 15 -4.61 -25.01 6.71
CA SER A 15 -4.42 -23.82 7.55
C SER A 15 -5.49 -22.77 7.28
N LEU A 16 -5.86 -22.54 6.01
CA LEU A 16 -6.93 -21.61 5.63
C LEU A 16 -8.30 -22.04 6.20
N GLU A 17 -8.63 -23.32 6.15
CA GLU A 17 -9.87 -23.87 6.73
C GLU A 17 -9.91 -23.69 8.26
N LYS A 18 -8.79 -23.92 8.95
CA LYS A 18 -8.69 -23.69 10.41
C LYS A 18 -8.91 -22.22 10.77
N ILE A 19 -8.28 -21.30 10.04
CA ILE A 19 -8.43 -19.85 10.27
C ILE A 19 -9.87 -19.43 9.99
N SER A 20 -10.44 -19.90 8.87
CA SER A 20 -11.83 -19.68 8.49
C SER A 20 -12.81 -20.07 9.60
N ALA A 21 -12.62 -21.26 10.20
CA ALA A 21 -13.42 -21.71 11.33
C ALA A 21 -13.24 -20.83 12.56
N SER A 22 -12.00 -20.46 12.93
CA SER A 22 -11.73 -19.63 14.10
C SER A 22 -12.30 -18.21 13.99
N CYS A 23 -12.36 -17.66 12.79
CA CYS A 23 -12.82 -16.30 12.54
C CYS A 23 -14.29 -16.21 12.11
N ASN A 24 -14.98 -17.35 11.99
CA ASN A 24 -16.33 -17.46 11.42
C ASN A 24 -16.47 -16.72 10.07
N ARG A 25 -15.49 -16.91 9.17
CA ARG A 25 -15.43 -16.29 7.84
C ARG A 25 -15.25 -17.34 6.78
N LYS A 26 -15.69 -17.08 5.55
CA LYS A 26 -15.49 -18.01 4.43
C LYS A 26 -14.02 -18.01 4.00
N PRO A 27 -13.46 -19.15 3.53
CA PRO A 27 -12.09 -19.19 3.00
C PRO A 27 -11.85 -18.17 1.87
N SER A 28 -12.86 -17.95 1.02
CA SER A 28 -12.79 -16.95 -0.06
C SER A 28 -12.72 -15.51 0.44
N GLU A 29 -13.27 -15.20 1.62
CA GLU A 29 -13.15 -13.87 2.23
C GLU A 29 -11.72 -13.64 2.72
N LEU A 30 -11.12 -14.64 3.37
CA LEU A 30 -9.74 -14.56 3.85
C LEU A 30 -8.74 -14.44 2.69
N ILE A 31 -8.92 -15.19 1.61
CA ILE A 31 -8.08 -15.08 0.40
C ILE A 31 -8.15 -13.66 -0.16
N ARG A 32 -9.35 -13.08 -0.26
CA ARG A 32 -9.52 -11.71 -0.76
C ARG A 32 -8.86 -10.69 0.16
N MET A 33 -9.07 -10.78 1.47
CA MET A 33 -8.42 -9.89 2.45
C MET A 33 -6.90 -9.94 2.36
N ALA A 34 -6.31 -11.14 2.16
CA ALA A 34 -4.88 -11.28 1.97
C ALA A 34 -4.40 -10.62 0.67
N ILE A 35 -5.14 -10.79 -0.43
CA ILE A 35 -4.86 -10.14 -1.71
C ILE A 35 -4.98 -8.62 -1.59
N ASP A 36 -6.05 -8.11 -0.97
CA ASP A 36 -6.26 -6.67 -0.74
C ASP A 36 -5.11 -6.08 0.08
N SER A 37 -4.70 -6.74 1.16
CA SER A 37 -3.56 -6.31 1.97
C SER A 37 -2.25 -6.31 1.18
N LEU A 38 -2.05 -7.29 0.30
CA LEU A 38 -0.88 -7.35 -0.58
C LEU A 38 -0.89 -6.22 -1.62
N ILE A 39 -2.06 -5.93 -2.21
CA ILE A 39 -2.24 -4.80 -3.14
C ILE A 39 -1.97 -3.48 -2.42
N GLU A 40 -2.51 -3.27 -1.23
CA GLU A 40 -2.27 -2.05 -0.46
C GLU A 40 -0.80 -1.85 -0.10
N LYS A 41 -0.12 -2.92 0.35
CA LYS A 41 1.32 -2.88 0.66
C LYS A 41 2.15 -2.50 -0.55
N ASN A 42 1.85 -3.09 -1.72
CA ASN A 42 2.59 -2.81 -2.95
C ASN A 42 2.18 -1.48 -3.61
N GLY A 43 0.92 -1.06 -3.45
CA GLY A 43 0.44 0.25 -3.90
C GLY A 43 1.09 1.41 -3.12
N LYS A 44 1.36 1.21 -1.82
CA LYS A 44 2.17 2.15 -1.02
C LYS A 44 3.63 2.15 -1.44
N ALA A 45 4.20 1.02 -1.83
CA ALA A 45 5.55 0.96 -2.40
C ALA A 45 5.63 1.75 -3.72
N GLY A 46 4.65 1.61 -4.61
CA GLY A 46 4.55 2.44 -5.83
C GLY A 46 4.36 3.93 -5.52
N ARG A 47 3.57 4.29 -4.51
CA ARG A 47 3.42 5.69 -4.08
C ARG A 47 4.70 6.24 -3.49
N LYS A 48 5.42 5.47 -2.67
CA LYS A 48 6.74 5.84 -2.13
C LYS A 48 7.77 5.98 -3.23
N GLU A 49 7.81 5.04 -4.19
CA GLU A 49 8.70 5.07 -5.34
C GLU A 49 8.38 6.24 -6.28
N ILE A 50 7.10 6.57 -6.50
CA ILE A 50 6.68 7.77 -7.24
C ILE A 50 7.09 9.04 -6.48
N ILE A 51 6.87 9.10 -5.17
CA ILE A 51 7.30 10.23 -4.33
C ILE A 51 8.83 10.36 -4.38
N GLU A 52 9.60 9.28 -4.30
CA GLU A 52 11.06 9.28 -4.39
C GLU A 52 11.54 9.66 -5.81
N LYS A 53 10.91 9.15 -6.87
CA LYS A 53 11.22 9.52 -8.26
C LYS A 53 10.85 10.97 -8.59
N THR A 54 9.82 11.52 -7.94
CA THR A 54 9.41 12.94 -8.08
C THR A 54 10.10 13.85 -7.07
N ALA A 55 10.69 13.30 -6.00
CA ALA A 55 11.48 14.01 -5.01
C ALA A 55 12.81 14.44 -5.64
N GLY A 56 12.83 15.65 -6.17
CA GLY A 56 13.97 16.19 -6.91
C GLY A 56 13.58 16.74 -8.28
N ALA A 57 12.43 16.35 -8.83
CA ALA A 57 11.91 16.89 -10.09
C ALA A 57 11.65 18.42 -10.02
N TRP A 58 11.42 18.93 -8.82
CA TRP A 58 11.23 20.37 -8.54
C TRP A 58 12.51 21.06 -8.05
N LYS A 59 13.60 20.32 -7.80
CA LYS A 59 14.85 20.85 -7.21
C LYS A 59 15.63 21.75 -8.17
N ASN A 60 15.47 21.56 -9.48
CA ASN A 60 16.18 22.29 -10.52
C ASN A 60 15.27 23.23 -11.34
N ARG A 61 14.03 23.42 -10.89
CA ARG A 61 13.11 24.41 -11.48
C ARG A 61 13.41 25.79 -10.90
N GLN A 62 13.88 26.70 -11.75
CA GLN A 62 14.20 28.09 -11.40
C GLN A 62 12.98 29.02 -11.56
N ASP A 63 11.88 28.52 -12.08
CA ASP A 63 10.61 29.23 -12.29
C ASP A 63 9.72 29.29 -11.03
N LEU A 64 10.19 28.71 -9.91
CA LEU A 64 9.37 28.41 -8.73
C LEU A 64 10.04 28.84 -7.42
N ASP A 65 10.65 30.02 -7.40
CA ASP A 65 11.30 30.61 -6.22
C ASP A 65 10.37 30.65 -4.98
N ASP A 66 9.05 30.80 -5.20
CA ASP A 66 8.04 30.83 -4.13
C ASP A 66 7.81 29.46 -3.43
N ILE A 67 8.14 28.34 -4.08
CA ILE A 67 7.90 26.99 -3.51
C ILE A 67 8.88 26.69 -2.36
N ILE A 68 10.11 27.21 -2.44
CA ILE A 68 11.11 27.03 -1.38
C ILE A 68 10.68 27.77 -0.10
N ALA A 69 10.08 28.96 -0.24
CA ALA A 69 9.52 29.72 0.86
C ALA A 69 8.30 29.00 1.48
N LEU A 70 7.42 28.43 0.66
CA LEU A 70 6.25 27.67 1.11
C LEU A 70 6.66 26.44 1.94
N ARG A 71 7.69 25.70 1.49
CA ARG A 71 8.21 24.53 2.21
C ARG A 71 8.80 24.89 3.57
N LYS A 72 9.55 26.00 3.66
CA LYS A 72 10.12 26.50 4.92
C LYS A 72 9.07 26.92 5.96
N ASN A 73 7.87 27.33 5.53
CA ASN A 73 6.77 27.62 6.44
C ASN A 73 6.06 26.35 6.92
N TRP A 74 5.94 25.34 6.07
CA TRP A 74 5.33 24.06 6.43
C TRP A 74 6.17 23.26 7.43
N ASP A 75 7.50 23.21 7.24
CA ASP A 75 8.42 22.52 8.17
C ASP A 75 8.38 23.13 9.59
N ARG A 76 8.08 24.43 9.72
CA ARG A 76 7.97 25.10 11.02
C ARG A 76 6.67 24.79 11.75
N SER A 77 5.58 24.53 11.03
CA SER A 77 4.28 24.18 11.63
C SER A 77 4.21 22.74 12.13
N PHE A 78 5.10 21.85 11.69
CA PHE A 78 5.08 20.44 12.09
C PHE A 78 5.80 20.17 13.42
N ASN A 79 6.55 21.15 13.94
CA ASN A 79 7.36 21.06 15.16
C ASN A 79 6.89 21.99 16.30
N SER A 80 5.62 22.46 16.24
CA SER A 80 4.98 23.28 17.28
C SER A 80 3.95 22.47 18.06
#